data_AF-A0A2S5KGQ9-F1
#
_entry.id   AF-A0A2S5KGQ9-F1
#
_cell.length_a   1.000
_cell.length_b   1.000
_cell.length_c   1.000
_cell.angle_alpha   90.00
_cell.angle_beta   90.00
_cell.angle_gamma   90.00
#
_symmetry.space_group_name_H-M   'P 1'
#
loop_
_entity.id
_entity.type
_entity.pdbx_description
1 polymer ?
#
loop_
_entity_poly.entity_id
_entity_poly.type
_entity_poly.pdbx_seq_one_letter_code
_entity_poly.pdbx_strand_id
1 'polypeptide(L)'
;MTTPVLRLADAEIGDITDLVDTELYPLHDFDSVRLQALIEHARAELAEDGCCVLSGFLRPEALAQAGVEGQQLSPKTFYSRRLVNVYFTENDPTLPEQDPRRTFMERTSGFVTRDMIPPDAVIHRIYVSPMMKRFIAACLNEEVIYEYADPYAGLVQNVLPTGTQQPWHFDTNEFIVSMMTQKPEQGGMFEYSPMIRSRTEENLEGVGRVVRGEDRESVKILELNPGDLQIFKGRFSAHRVTQVAGSRERHTAIFAYSEQPGIIGRAERTRQLYGRLSEAHLEAEARKVRSDALLD
;
A
#
# COMPACT_ATOMS: atom_id res chain seq x y z
N MET A 1 14.18 -34.79 12.76
CA MET A 1 13.70 -33.42 12.53
C MET A 1 14.04 -33.07 11.11
N THR A 2 13.06 -33.06 10.20
CA THR A 2 13.25 -32.60 8.83
C THR A 2 13.45 -31.10 8.87
N THR A 3 14.63 -30.62 8.45
CA THR A 3 14.85 -29.19 8.22
C THR A 3 13.79 -28.71 7.25
N PRO A 4 12.99 -27.68 7.59
CA PRO A 4 12.00 -27.16 6.65
C PRO A 4 12.72 -26.74 5.37
N VAL A 5 12.18 -27.18 4.22
CA VAL A 5 12.73 -26.83 2.91
C VAL A 5 12.56 -25.32 2.74
N LEU A 6 13.66 -24.59 2.66
CA LEU A 6 13.66 -23.17 2.36
C LEU A 6 13.02 -22.94 0.99
N ARG A 7 11.92 -22.21 0.94
CA ARG A 7 11.26 -21.81 -0.31
C ARG A 7 11.56 -20.35 -0.57
N LEU A 8 12.23 -20.07 -1.69
CA LEU A 8 12.53 -18.70 -2.13
C LEU A 8 11.34 -18.14 -2.93
N ALA A 9 11.27 -16.81 -2.99
CA ALA A 9 10.45 -16.08 -3.92
C ALA A 9 10.82 -16.48 -5.36
N ASP A 10 9.82 -16.88 -6.12
CA ASP A 10 9.95 -17.37 -7.49
C ASP A 10 8.91 -16.65 -8.36
N ALA A 11 9.38 -15.82 -9.29
CA ALA A 11 8.51 -15.03 -10.16
C ALA A 11 8.00 -15.80 -11.39
N GLU A 12 8.47 -17.04 -11.60
CA GLU A 12 8.10 -17.90 -12.73
C GLU A 12 7.07 -18.96 -12.33
N ILE A 13 7.31 -19.66 -11.22
CA ILE A 13 6.38 -20.66 -10.67
C ILE A 13 5.48 -20.00 -9.63
N GLY A 14 6.10 -19.41 -8.60
CA GLY A 14 5.47 -18.68 -7.51
C GLY A 14 4.28 -19.36 -6.83
N ASP A 15 4.41 -20.65 -6.50
CA ASP A 15 3.44 -21.34 -5.65
C ASP A 15 3.43 -20.76 -4.23
N ILE A 16 2.26 -20.27 -3.83
CA ILE A 16 1.99 -19.67 -2.52
C ILE A 16 0.83 -20.37 -1.80
N THR A 17 0.46 -21.59 -2.21
CA THR A 17 -0.59 -22.39 -1.56
C THR A 17 -0.26 -22.78 -0.12
N ASP A 18 1.03 -22.79 0.25
CA ASP A 18 1.46 -22.92 1.65
C ASP A 18 1.27 -21.65 2.48
N LEU A 19 1.10 -20.49 1.84
CA LEU A 19 0.96 -19.18 2.49
C LEU A 19 -0.49 -18.68 2.53
N VAL A 20 -1.23 -18.86 1.44
CA VAL A 20 -2.60 -18.37 1.26
C VAL A 20 -3.62 -19.42 1.71
N ASP A 21 -4.69 -18.98 2.37
CA ASP A 21 -5.83 -19.85 2.67
C ASP A 21 -6.54 -20.24 1.38
N THR A 22 -6.22 -21.42 0.85
CA THR A 22 -6.76 -21.88 -0.44
C THR A 22 -8.17 -22.46 -0.35
N GLU A 23 -8.71 -22.66 0.85
CA GLU A 23 -10.11 -23.02 1.03
C GLU A 23 -11.00 -21.78 0.84
N LEU A 24 -10.54 -20.63 1.34
CA LEU A 24 -11.18 -19.35 1.12
C LEU A 24 -10.83 -18.76 -0.25
N TYR A 25 -9.56 -18.78 -0.63
CA TYR A 25 -9.00 -18.14 -1.83
C TYR A 25 -8.30 -19.19 -2.71
N PRO A 26 -9.02 -19.97 -3.53
CA PRO A 26 -8.45 -21.07 -4.31
C PRO A 26 -7.65 -20.56 -5.53
N LEU A 27 -6.56 -19.81 -5.29
CA LEU A 27 -5.74 -19.18 -6.34
C LEU A 27 -5.06 -20.19 -7.28
N HIS A 28 -4.98 -21.46 -6.88
CA HIS A 28 -4.45 -22.57 -7.67
C HIS A 28 -5.46 -23.09 -8.70
N ASP A 29 -6.76 -22.87 -8.50
CA ASP A 29 -7.84 -23.27 -9.39
C ASP A 29 -8.63 -22.04 -9.84
N PHE A 30 -8.14 -21.42 -10.91
CA PHE A 30 -8.68 -20.15 -11.39
C PHE A 30 -10.04 -20.28 -12.06
N ASP A 31 -10.38 -21.49 -12.50
CA ASP A 31 -11.68 -21.80 -13.10
C ASP A 31 -12.73 -22.16 -12.05
N SER A 32 -12.35 -22.24 -10.78
CA SER A 32 -13.28 -22.54 -9.70
C SER A 32 -14.38 -21.47 -9.57
N VAL A 33 -15.62 -21.92 -9.36
CA VAL A 33 -16.78 -21.04 -9.13
C VAL A 33 -16.55 -20.09 -7.95
N ARG A 34 -15.84 -20.57 -6.91
CA ARG A 34 -15.50 -19.76 -5.74
C ARG A 34 -14.56 -18.62 -6.09
N LEU A 35 -13.49 -18.87 -6.84
CA LEU A 35 -12.56 -17.78 -7.19
C LEU A 35 -13.23 -16.75 -8.09
N GLN A 36 -14.02 -17.19 -9.06
CA GLN A 36 -14.76 -16.29 -9.94
C GLN A 36 -15.73 -15.39 -9.15
N ALA A 37 -16.46 -15.95 -8.18
CA ALA A 37 -17.32 -15.16 -7.29
C ALA A 37 -16.54 -14.15 -6.44
N LEU A 38 -15.35 -14.50 -5.95
CA LEU A 38 -14.48 -13.59 -5.19
C LEU A 38 -13.94 -12.44 -6.05
N ILE A 39 -13.57 -12.72 -7.30
CA ILE A 39 -13.14 -11.70 -8.26
C ILE A 39 -14.27 -10.72 -8.54
N GLU A 40 -15.49 -11.21 -8.79
CA GLU A 40 -16.66 -10.35 -9.03
C GLU A 40 -17.03 -9.53 -7.79
N HIS A 41 -16.94 -10.12 -6.60
CA HIS A 41 -17.11 -9.38 -5.35
C HIS A 41 -16.07 -8.26 -5.20
N ALA A 42 -14.79 -8.57 -5.42
CA ALA A 42 -13.72 -7.57 -5.33
C ALA A 42 -13.92 -6.43 -6.34
N ARG A 43 -14.34 -6.74 -7.57
CA ARG A 43 -14.67 -5.74 -8.60
C ARG A 43 -15.80 -4.83 -8.15
N ALA A 44 -16.87 -5.38 -7.56
CA ALA A 44 -18.00 -4.61 -7.07
C ALA A 44 -17.58 -3.64 -5.95
N GLU A 45 -16.87 -4.13 -4.92
CA GLU A 45 -16.37 -3.30 -3.81
C GLU A 45 -15.41 -2.19 -4.30
N LEU A 46 -14.53 -2.52 -5.25
CA LEU A 46 -13.60 -1.56 -5.86
C LEU A 46 -14.29 -0.54 -6.78
N ALA A 47 -15.48 -0.85 -7.30
CA ALA A 47 -16.28 0.07 -8.11
C ALA A 47 -17.13 1.00 -7.23
N GLU A 48 -17.69 0.48 -6.13
CA GLU A 48 -18.52 1.23 -5.20
C GLU A 48 -17.68 2.14 -4.29
N ASP A 49 -16.68 1.57 -3.62
CA ASP A 49 -15.94 2.23 -2.53
C ASP A 49 -14.48 2.50 -2.85
N GLY A 50 -13.97 1.93 -3.94
CA GLY A 50 -12.54 1.96 -4.25
C GLY A 50 -11.69 1.20 -3.23
N CYS A 51 -12.29 0.34 -2.40
CA CYS A 51 -11.60 -0.47 -1.41
C CYS A 51 -12.22 -1.87 -1.34
N CYS A 52 -11.42 -2.91 -1.42
CA CYS A 52 -11.82 -4.29 -1.16
C CYS A 52 -10.89 -4.88 -0.10
N VAL A 53 -11.46 -5.57 0.89
CA VAL A 53 -10.71 -6.32 1.91
C VAL A 53 -11.07 -7.79 1.82
N LEU A 54 -10.05 -8.62 1.67
CA LEU A 54 -10.13 -10.07 1.67
C LEU A 54 -9.61 -10.58 3.01
N SER A 55 -10.52 -10.80 3.95
CA SER A 55 -10.17 -11.16 5.32
C SER A 55 -9.62 -12.58 5.43
N GLY A 56 -8.63 -12.77 6.31
CA GLY A 56 -8.03 -14.10 6.54
C GLY A 56 -7.34 -14.68 5.29
N PHE A 57 -6.75 -13.81 4.46
CA PHE A 57 -6.07 -14.23 3.23
C PHE A 57 -4.86 -15.12 3.51
N LEU A 58 -4.10 -14.82 4.56
CA LEU A 58 -3.01 -15.67 5.01
C LEU A 58 -3.48 -16.83 5.88
N ARG A 59 -2.84 -17.99 5.70
CA ARG A 59 -2.93 -19.10 6.65
C ARG A 59 -2.36 -18.68 8.01
N PRO A 60 -2.88 -19.23 9.13
CA PRO A 60 -2.42 -18.86 10.47
C PRO A 60 -0.90 -19.01 10.67
N GLU A 61 -0.29 -20.06 10.13
CA GLU A 61 1.15 -20.31 10.25
C GLU A 61 1.96 -19.29 9.45
N ALA A 62 1.51 -18.95 8.25
CA ALA A 62 2.13 -17.94 7.41
C ALA A 62 2.02 -16.53 8.02
N LEU A 63 0.87 -16.21 8.63
CA LEU A 63 0.68 -14.97 9.37
C LEU A 63 1.61 -14.87 10.59
N ALA A 64 1.72 -15.94 11.38
CA ALA A 64 2.64 -15.98 12.51
C ALA A 64 4.09 -15.77 12.07
N GLN A 65 4.50 -16.41 10.97
CA GLN A 65 5.81 -16.24 10.37
C GLN A 65 6.05 -14.80 9.87
N ALA A 66 5.08 -14.22 9.15
CA ALA A 66 5.16 -12.84 8.66
C ALA A 66 5.28 -11.82 9.80
N GLY A 67 4.64 -12.08 10.94
CA GLY A 67 4.78 -11.26 12.15
C GLY A 67 6.20 -11.29 12.73
N VAL A 68 6.82 -12.48 12.81
CA VAL A 68 8.21 -12.63 13.28
C VAL A 68 9.19 -11.96 12.31
N GLU A 69 9.04 -12.21 11.01
CA GLU A 69 9.85 -11.57 9.97
C GLU A 69 9.74 -10.05 10.03
N GLY A 70 8.52 -9.53 10.22
CA GLY A 70 8.30 -8.09 10.30
C GLY A 70 8.97 -7.44 11.50
N GLN A 71 8.96 -8.09 12.65
CA GLN A 71 9.71 -7.64 13.83
C GLN A 71 11.22 -7.65 13.61
N GLN A 72 11.75 -8.65 12.91
CA GLN A 72 13.19 -8.73 12.58
C GLN A 72 13.61 -7.66 11.55
N LEU A 73 12.71 -7.28 10.65
CA LEU A 73 12.94 -6.23 9.66
C LEU A 73 12.83 -4.82 10.26
N SER A 74 11.95 -4.62 11.25
CA SER A 74 11.64 -3.30 11.81
C SER A 74 12.87 -2.44 12.19
N PRO A 75 13.94 -2.97 12.82
CA PRO A 75 15.15 -2.18 13.13
C PRO A 75 15.87 -1.58 11.91
N LYS A 76 15.61 -2.07 10.68
CA LYS A 76 16.18 -1.56 9.43
C LYS A 76 15.42 -0.36 8.86
N THR A 77 14.35 0.08 9.53
CA THR A 77 13.45 1.12 9.02
C THR A 77 14.17 2.46 8.89
N PHE A 78 14.07 3.08 7.71
CA PHE A 78 14.39 4.49 7.56
C PHE A 78 13.17 5.34 7.94
N TYR A 79 13.35 6.24 8.91
CA TYR A 79 12.30 7.15 9.33
C TYR A 79 12.52 8.57 8.79
N SER A 80 11.44 9.20 8.32
CA SER A 80 11.42 10.63 8.02
C SER A 80 10.16 11.29 8.59
N ARG A 81 10.34 12.47 9.19
CA ARG A 81 9.26 13.32 9.71
C ARG A 81 9.22 14.65 8.99
N ARG A 82 8.04 15.05 8.53
CA ARG A 82 7.81 16.32 7.84
C ARG A 82 6.38 16.81 8.06
N LEU A 83 6.19 18.12 7.90
CA LEU A 83 4.86 18.69 7.69
C LEU A 83 4.51 18.57 6.21
N VAL A 84 3.30 18.11 5.92
CA VAL A 84 2.78 17.93 4.56
C VAL A 84 1.31 18.34 4.50
N ASN A 85 0.86 18.85 3.36
CA ASN A 85 -0.56 18.91 3.05
C ASN A 85 -1.01 17.63 2.31
N VAL A 86 -2.32 17.49 2.07
CA VAL A 86 -2.91 16.31 1.43
C VAL A 86 -2.40 16.04 0.00
N TYR A 87 -1.79 17.03 -0.65
CA TYR A 87 -1.26 16.97 -2.01
C TYR A 87 0.28 16.97 -2.07
N PHE A 88 0.97 16.98 -0.93
CA PHE A 88 2.43 17.11 -0.83
C PHE A 88 3.02 18.36 -1.52
N THR A 89 2.26 19.44 -1.67
CA THR A 89 2.75 20.68 -2.29
C THR A 89 3.39 21.63 -1.28
N GLU A 90 4.10 22.64 -1.77
CA GLU A 90 4.50 23.78 -0.95
C GLU A 90 3.28 24.62 -0.52
N ASN A 91 3.46 25.42 0.52
CA ASN A 91 2.43 26.36 0.97
C ASN A 91 2.32 27.52 -0.02
N ASP A 92 1.09 27.86 -0.42
CA ASP A 92 0.77 29.02 -1.23
C ASP A 92 -0.12 29.99 -0.43
N PRO A 93 0.46 31.08 0.13
CA PRO A 93 -0.30 32.05 0.92
C PRO A 93 -1.37 32.82 0.13
N THR A 94 -1.37 32.75 -1.20
CA THR A 94 -2.38 33.44 -2.04
C THR A 94 -3.71 32.68 -2.08
N LEU A 95 -3.72 31.40 -1.70
CA LEU A 95 -4.93 30.60 -1.62
C LEU A 95 -5.77 30.94 -0.37
N PRO A 96 -7.08 30.67 -0.38
CA PRO A 96 -7.93 30.79 0.82
C PRO A 96 -7.37 30.00 2.00
N GLU A 97 -7.50 30.52 3.23
CA GLU A 97 -6.95 29.88 4.44
C GLU A 97 -7.46 28.44 4.65
N GLN A 98 -8.70 28.18 4.23
CA GLN A 98 -9.34 26.88 4.31
C GLN A 98 -9.02 25.96 3.11
N ASP A 99 -8.13 26.36 2.20
CA ASP A 99 -7.71 25.48 1.12
C ASP A 99 -6.93 24.28 1.70
N PRO A 100 -7.23 23.03 1.30
CA PRO A 100 -6.51 21.86 1.80
C PRO A 100 -5.00 21.91 1.54
N ARG A 101 -4.54 22.63 0.52
CA ARG A 101 -3.10 22.86 0.23
C ARG A 101 -2.41 23.76 1.24
N ARG A 102 -3.18 24.52 2.04
CA ARG A 102 -2.68 25.34 3.16
C ARG A 102 -2.78 24.65 4.52
N THR A 103 -3.37 23.45 4.59
CA THR A 103 -3.51 22.68 5.83
C THR A 103 -2.40 21.66 5.97
N PHE A 104 -1.41 21.95 6.82
CA PHE A 104 -0.26 21.08 7.04
C PHE A 104 -0.47 20.16 8.24
N MET A 105 -0.13 18.89 8.07
CA MET A 105 -0.23 17.82 9.05
C MET A 105 1.14 17.17 9.24
N GLU A 106 1.44 16.71 10.46
CA GLU A 106 2.64 15.94 10.71
C GLU A 106 2.52 14.54 10.07
N ARG A 107 3.54 14.18 9.30
CA ARG A 107 3.70 12.86 8.70
C ARG A 107 4.96 12.19 9.20
N THR A 108 4.83 10.94 9.61
CA THR A 108 5.96 10.02 9.77
C THR A 108 5.93 8.97 8.66
N SER A 109 7.01 8.85 7.91
CA SER A 109 7.30 7.65 7.12
C SER A 109 8.25 6.76 7.88
N GLY A 110 7.97 5.46 7.88
CA GLY A 110 8.90 4.43 8.28
C GLY A 110 8.80 3.30 7.26
N PHE A 111 9.86 3.05 6.49
CA PHE A 111 9.90 1.94 5.55
C PHE A 111 11.19 1.12 5.64
N VAL A 112 11.03 -0.19 5.50
CA VAL A 112 12.08 -1.13 5.06
C VAL A 112 11.85 -1.39 3.57
N THR A 113 12.89 -1.21 2.75
CA THR A 113 12.82 -1.30 1.29
C THR A 113 13.02 -2.72 0.76
N ARG A 114 12.55 -2.99 -0.47
CA ARG A 114 12.57 -4.32 -1.12
C ARG A 114 13.92 -5.02 -1.03
N ASP A 115 15.00 -4.30 -1.34
CA ASP A 115 16.37 -4.84 -1.33
C ASP A 115 16.87 -5.27 0.07
N MET A 116 16.17 -4.91 1.15
CA MET A 116 16.45 -5.35 2.52
C MET A 116 15.58 -6.52 3.00
N ILE A 117 14.58 -6.91 2.19
CA ILE A 117 13.60 -7.95 2.50
C ILE A 117 14.08 -9.28 1.89
N PRO A 118 14.37 -10.30 2.70
CA PRO A 118 14.86 -11.59 2.21
C PRO A 118 13.91 -12.24 1.18
N PRO A 119 14.44 -12.94 0.16
CA PRO A 119 13.62 -13.60 -0.86
C PRO A 119 12.78 -14.74 -0.30
N ASP A 120 13.14 -15.35 0.83
CA ASP A 120 12.35 -16.37 1.53
C ASP A 120 11.23 -15.81 2.42
N ALA A 121 11.21 -14.49 2.67
CA ALA A 121 10.18 -13.87 3.50
C ALA A 121 8.78 -14.07 2.88
N VAL A 122 7.77 -14.27 3.74
CA VAL A 122 6.38 -14.51 3.35
C VAL A 122 5.89 -13.44 2.37
N ILE A 123 6.13 -12.16 2.71
CA ILE A 123 5.69 -11.02 1.90
C ILE A 123 6.42 -10.94 0.55
N HIS A 124 7.68 -11.40 0.46
CA HIS A 124 8.43 -11.41 -0.79
C HIS A 124 7.91 -12.51 -1.72
N ARG A 125 7.68 -13.71 -1.17
CA ARG A 125 7.10 -14.84 -1.92
C ARG A 125 5.72 -14.49 -2.51
N ILE A 126 4.86 -13.82 -1.72
CA ILE A 126 3.55 -13.35 -2.19
C ILE A 126 3.72 -12.31 -3.30
N TYR A 127 4.58 -11.31 -3.09
CA TYR A 127 4.74 -10.18 -4.00
C TYR A 127 5.07 -10.61 -5.44
N VAL A 128 6.04 -11.52 -5.60
CA VAL A 128 6.52 -11.92 -6.94
C VAL A 128 5.68 -13.01 -7.59
N SER A 129 4.81 -13.66 -6.82
CA SER A 129 4.05 -14.83 -7.27
C SER A 129 3.18 -14.54 -8.49
N PRO A 130 3.27 -15.33 -9.58
CA PRO A 130 2.32 -15.25 -10.69
C PRO A 130 0.88 -15.53 -10.27
N MET A 131 0.65 -16.37 -9.25
CA MET A 131 -0.71 -16.62 -8.72
C MET A 131 -1.30 -15.34 -8.13
N MET A 132 -0.51 -14.63 -7.32
CA MET A 132 -0.90 -13.35 -6.74
C MET A 132 -1.16 -12.29 -7.82
N LYS A 133 -0.22 -12.10 -8.76
CA LYS A 133 -0.34 -11.11 -9.83
C LYS A 133 -1.59 -11.34 -10.69
N ARG A 134 -1.86 -12.60 -11.07
CA ARG A 134 -3.06 -12.96 -11.84
C ARG A 134 -4.35 -12.67 -11.07
N PHE A 135 -4.37 -12.99 -9.79
CA PHE A 135 -5.54 -12.73 -8.95
C PHE A 135 -5.81 -11.23 -8.80
N ILE A 136 -4.79 -10.43 -8.47
CA ILE A 136 -4.93 -8.97 -8.35
C ILE A 136 -5.33 -8.34 -9.69
N ALA A 137 -4.73 -8.75 -10.81
CA ALA A 137 -5.11 -8.28 -12.14
C ALA A 137 -6.59 -8.55 -12.42
N ALA A 138 -7.06 -9.76 -12.14
CA ALA A 138 -8.47 -10.11 -12.31
C ALA A 138 -9.40 -9.26 -11.43
N CYS A 139 -9.08 -9.06 -10.15
CA CYS A 139 -9.85 -8.19 -9.24
C CYS A 139 -9.92 -6.73 -9.72
N LEU A 140 -8.86 -6.24 -10.35
CA LEU A 140 -8.82 -4.88 -10.93
C LEU A 140 -9.46 -4.79 -12.31
N ASN A 141 -9.84 -5.93 -12.91
CA ASN A 141 -10.28 -6.04 -14.29
C ASN A 141 -9.19 -5.62 -15.31
N GLU A 142 -7.94 -5.92 -14.99
CA GLU A 142 -6.77 -5.75 -15.86
C GLU A 142 -6.36 -7.09 -16.48
N GLU A 143 -5.85 -7.06 -17.71
CA GLU A 143 -5.32 -8.26 -18.38
C GLU A 143 -4.04 -8.75 -17.70
N VAL A 144 -3.18 -7.80 -17.29
CA VAL A 144 -1.90 -8.07 -16.66
C VAL A 144 -1.52 -6.92 -15.74
N ILE A 145 -0.81 -7.24 -14.66
CA ILE A 145 -0.10 -6.27 -13.84
C ILE A 145 1.36 -6.70 -13.71
N TYR A 146 2.23 -5.73 -13.51
CA TYR A 146 3.66 -5.90 -13.36
C TYR A 146 4.08 -5.54 -11.95
N GLU A 147 5.12 -6.21 -11.44
CA GLU A 147 5.86 -5.71 -10.28
C GLU A 147 6.39 -4.32 -10.58
N TYR A 148 6.31 -3.41 -9.62
CA TYR A 148 6.96 -2.12 -9.73
C TYR A 148 8.48 -2.35 -9.78
N ALA A 149 9.11 -1.89 -10.86
CA ALA A 149 10.50 -2.21 -11.20
C ALA A 149 11.52 -1.49 -10.30
N ASP A 150 11.05 -0.51 -9.52
CA ASP A 150 11.85 0.20 -8.53
C ASP A 150 12.51 -0.79 -7.54
N PRO A 151 13.84 -0.71 -7.35
CA PRO A 151 14.57 -1.65 -6.50
C PRO A 151 14.26 -1.47 -5.01
N TYR A 152 13.63 -0.36 -4.62
CA TYR A 152 13.27 -0.07 -3.23
C TYR A 152 11.77 -0.15 -3.00
N ALA A 153 10.98 0.45 -3.90
CA ALA A 153 9.55 0.69 -3.71
C ALA A 153 8.64 -0.47 -4.14
N GLY A 154 9.15 -1.48 -4.86
CA GLY A 154 8.32 -2.61 -5.32
C GLY A 154 7.65 -3.39 -4.18
N LEU A 155 8.37 -3.59 -3.09
CA LEU A 155 7.87 -4.22 -1.89
C LEU A 155 8.45 -3.49 -0.70
N VAL A 156 7.60 -2.96 0.17
CA VAL A 156 8.06 -2.31 1.39
C VAL A 156 7.31 -2.81 2.61
N GLN A 157 8.00 -2.85 3.74
CA GLN A 157 7.33 -2.92 5.04
C GLN A 157 7.21 -1.51 5.60
N ASN A 158 5.99 -1.03 5.77
CA ASN A 158 5.70 0.14 6.57
C ASN A 158 5.74 -0.20 8.06
N VAL A 159 6.48 0.60 8.83
CA VAL A 159 6.60 0.47 10.28
C VAL A 159 6.18 1.78 10.92
N LEU A 160 5.18 1.70 11.80
CA LEU A 160 4.66 2.85 12.55
C LEU A 160 4.69 2.54 14.05
N PRO A 161 5.72 3.00 14.78
CA PRO A 161 5.77 2.96 16.24
C PRO A 161 4.78 3.91 16.91
N THR A 162 4.71 3.85 18.24
CA THR A 162 3.94 4.77 19.08
C THR A 162 4.19 6.24 18.71
N GLY A 163 3.11 7.01 18.60
CA GLY A 163 3.16 8.44 18.30
C GLY A 163 3.29 8.76 16.81
N THR A 164 3.46 7.77 15.93
CA THR A 164 3.57 7.99 14.48
C THR A 164 2.23 7.89 13.77
N GLN A 165 2.11 8.55 12.62
CA GLN A 165 0.90 8.57 11.79
C GLN A 165 1.24 8.82 10.32
N GLN A 166 0.31 8.44 9.44
CA GLN A 166 0.30 8.90 8.05
C GLN A 166 -0.95 9.78 7.88
N PRO A 167 -0.81 11.10 7.70
CA PRO A 167 -1.95 11.99 7.63
C PRO A 167 -2.73 11.81 6.33
N TRP A 168 -3.81 12.57 6.16
CA TRP A 168 -4.58 12.59 4.92
C TRP A 168 -3.66 12.83 3.72
N HIS A 169 -3.74 11.96 2.72
CA HIS A 169 -3.04 12.07 1.45
C HIS A 169 -3.79 11.32 0.34
N PHE A 170 -3.32 11.52 -0.89
CA PHE A 170 -3.64 10.67 -2.03
C PHE A 170 -2.41 9.85 -2.44
N ASP A 171 -2.64 8.72 -3.08
CA ASP A 171 -1.59 7.95 -3.75
C ASP A 171 -1.40 8.45 -5.18
N THR A 172 -0.17 8.31 -5.68
CA THR A 172 0.15 8.57 -7.09
C THR A 172 -0.29 7.40 -7.99
N ASN A 173 -0.20 6.17 -7.48
CA ASN A 173 -0.58 4.96 -8.22
C ASN A 173 -2.11 4.82 -8.27
N GLU A 174 -2.65 4.25 -9.35
CA GLU A 174 -4.11 4.06 -9.50
C GLU A 174 -4.69 3.16 -8.39
N PHE A 175 -3.91 2.18 -7.93
CA PHE A 175 -4.24 1.32 -6.81
C PHE A 175 -3.01 0.97 -5.97
N ILE A 176 -3.26 0.48 -4.76
CA ILE A 176 -2.30 -0.06 -3.82
C ILE A 176 -2.81 -1.42 -3.32
N VAL A 177 -1.91 -2.38 -3.17
CA VAL A 177 -2.22 -3.64 -2.50
C VAL A 177 -1.41 -3.69 -1.20
N SER A 178 -2.07 -3.99 -0.08
CA SER A 178 -1.40 -4.01 1.21
C SER A 178 -1.90 -5.14 2.12
N MET A 179 -1.08 -5.50 3.09
CA MET A 179 -1.39 -6.51 4.09
C MET A 179 -0.80 -6.14 5.43
N MET A 180 -1.66 -6.00 6.44
CA MET A 180 -1.19 -5.80 7.80
C MET A 180 -0.57 -7.11 8.30
N THR A 181 0.65 -7.06 8.85
CA THR A 181 1.30 -8.23 9.46
C THR A 181 1.36 -8.11 10.99
N GLN A 182 1.26 -6.88 11.51
CA GLN A 182 1.17 -6.62 12.95
C GLN A 182 0.23 -5.43 13.21
N LYS A 183 -0.85 -5.68 13.94
CA LYS A 183 -1.79 -4.63 14.40
C LYS A 183 -1.20 -3.93 15.63
N PRO A 184 -1.32 -2.60 15.79
CA PRO A 184 -0.94 -1.94 17.04
C PRO A 184 -1.90 -2.32 18.17
N GLU A 185 -1.67 -1.80 19.38
CA GLU A 185 -2.62 -1.98 20.49
C GLU A 185 -3.79 -0.98 20.39
N GLN A 186 -3.50 0.26 19.97
CA GLN A 186 -4.47 1.34 19.85
C GLN A 186 -4.14 2.23 18.65
N GLY A 187 -5.15 2.88 18.07
CA GLY A 187 -4.98 3.74 16.91
C GLY A 187 -4.48 2.97 15.68
N GLY A 188 -3.77 3.65 14.78
CA GLY A 188 -3.32 3.02 13.52
C GLY A 188 -4.46 2.57 12.60
N MET A 189 -5.64 3.17 12.76
CA MET A 189 -6.83 2.87 11.98
C MET A 189 -6.68 3.46 10.59
N PHE A 190 -7.08 2.69 9.58
CA PHE A 190 -7.15 3.19 8.21
C PHE A 190 -8.47 3.94 8.04
N GLU A 191 -8.40 5.22 7.70
CA GLU A 191 -9.57 6.05 7.42
C GLU A 191 -9.49 6.58 6.00
N TYR A 192 -10.62 6.64 5.29
CA TYR A 192 -10.66 7.14 3.93
C TYR A 192 -11.99 7.81 3.59
N SER A 193 -11.96 8.77 2.68
CA SER A 193 -13.13 9.33 2.02
C SER A 193 -13.15 8.82 0.56
N PRO A 194 -14.07 7.90 0.23
CA PRO A 194 -14.05 7.19 -1.05
C PRO A 194 -14.35 8.13 -2.21
N MET A 195 -13.54 8.04 -3.27
CA MET A 195 -13.77 8.70 -4.56
C MET A 195 -14.09 10.20 -4.43
N ILE A 196 -13.55 10.87 -3.41
CA ILE A 196 -13.81 12.28 -3.11
C ILE A 196 -13.38 13.21 -4.25
N ARG A 197 -12.45 12.75 -5.10
CA ARG A 197 -12.03 13.43 -6.33
C ARG A 197 -12.12 12.52 -7.55
N SER A 198 -12.09 13.13 -8.73
CA SER A 198 -12.11 12.43 -10.02
C SER A 198 -10.89 12.81 -10.89
N ARG A 199 -10.76 12.21 -12.07
CA ARG A 199 -9.70 12.57 -13.04
C ARG A 199 -9.78 14.02 -13.53
N THR A 200 -10.95 14.66 -13.41
CA THR A 200 -11.19 16.02 -13.94
C THR A 200 -11.50 17.05 -12.86
N GLU A 201 -11.69 16.64 -11.61
CA GLU A 201 -12.12 17.52 -10.52
C GLU A 201 -11.50 17.11 -9.18
N GLU A 202 -10.84 18.04 -8.52
CA GLU A 202 -10.16 17.82 -7.23
C GLU A 202 -11.08 17.86 -6.01
N ASN A 203 -12.26 18.50 -6.12
CA ASN A 203 -13.18 18.73 -5.00
C ASN A 203 -12.49 19.36 -3.76
N LEU A 204 -11.77 20.47 -3.97
CA LEU A 204 -10.96 21.12 -2.93
C LEU A 204 -11.75 21.49 -1.67
N GLU A 205 -13.03 21.85 -1.83
CA GLU A 205 -13.90 22.19 -0.70
C GLU A 205 -14.22 20.97 0.17
N GLY A 206 -14.65 19.86 -0.44
CA GLY A 206 -14.91 18.61 0.25
C GLY A 206 -13.65 18.03 0.90
N VAL A 207 -12.54 18.01 0.16
CA VAL A 207 -11.24 17.58 0.68
C VAL A 207 -10.80 18.45 1.86
N GLY A 208 -10.98 19.77 1.79
CA GLY A 208 -10.72 20.69 2.88
C GLY A 208 -11.50 20.34 4.16
N ARG A 209 -12.81 20.08 4.03
CA ARG A 209 -13.65 19.68 5.18
C ARG A 209 -13.18 18.37 5.82
N VAL A 210 -12.85 17.35 5.02
CA VAL A 210 -12.33 16.07 5.52
C VAL A 210 -11.00 16.26 6.26
N VAL A 211 -10.07 17.00 5.65
CA VAL A 211 -8.74 17.25 6.22
C VAL A 211 -8.82 17.98 7.56
N ARG A 212 -9.72 18.98 7.68
CA ARG A 212 -9.97 19.71 8.94
C ARG A 212 -10.84 18.94 9.94
N GLY A 213 -11.40 17.80 9.55
CA GLY A 213 -12.26 16.97 10.39
C GLY A 213 -13.67 17.53 10.58
N GLU A 214 -14.11 18.42 9.69
CA GLU A 214 -15.45 19.03 9.65
C GLU A 214 -16.49 18.10 9.02
N ASP A 215 -16.03 17.19 8.15
CA ASP A 215 -16.85 16.12 7.58
C ASP A 215 -16.34 14.77 8.07
N ARG A 216 -17.02 14.22 9.08
CA ARG A 216 -16.74 12.89 9.64
C ARG A 216 -17.73 11.84 9.16
N GLU A 217 -18.87 12.25 8.62
CA GLU A 217 -19.93 11.34 8.22
C GLU A 217 -19.59 10.65 6.89
N SER A 218 -18.86 11.34 6.00
CA SER A 218 -18.37 10.76 4.73
C SER A 218 -17.10 9.91 4.88
N VAL A 219 -16.47 9.91 6.07
CA VAL A 219 -15.22 9.17 6.33
C VAL A 219 -15.54 7.75 6.76
N LYS A 220 -15.04 6.78 5.98
CA LYS A 220 -15.06 5.36 6.32
C LYS A 220 -13.87 5.03 7.21
N ILE A 221 -14.13 4.26 8.28
CA ILE A 221 -13.10 3.69 9.14
C ILE A 221 -13.02 2.20 8.84
N LEU A 222 -11.85 1.77 8.36
CA LEU A 222 -11.60 0.38 8.02
C LEU A 222 -10.77 -0.27 9.12
N GLU A 223 -11.38 -1.25 9.79
CA GLU A 223 -10.66 -2.11 10.72
C GLU A 223 -9.97 -3.23 9.94
N LEU A 224 -8.67 -3.10 9.75
CA LEU A 224 -7.82 -4.14 9.15
C LEU A 224 -7.31 -5.09 10.23
N ASN A 225 -7.37 -6.40 9.97
CA ASN A 225 -6.74 -7.41 10.81
C ASN A 225 -5.46 -7.94 10.16
N PRO A 226 -4.49 -8.42 10.98
CA PRO A 226 -3.30 -9.05 10.43
C PRO A 226 -3.65 -10.24 9.53
N GLY A 227 -3.04 -10.29 8.34
CA GLY A 227 -3.27 -11.32 7.33
C GLY A 227 -4.39 -11.01 6.34
N ASP A 228 -5.16 -9.93 6.54
CA ASP A 228 -6.12 -9.44 5.55
C ASP A 228 -5.38 -8.83 4.36
N LEU A 229 -5.85 -9.09 3.14
CA LEU A 229 -5.36 -8.44 1.93
C LEU A 229 -6.30 -7.28 1.55
N GLN A 230 -5.74 -6.08 1.44
CA GLN A 230 -6.47 -4.88 1.02
C GLN A 230 -6.06 -4.48 -0.41
N ILE A 231 -7.05 -4.26 -1.28
CA ILE A 231 -6.87 -3.60 -2.57
C ILE A 231 -7.57 -2.24 -2.48
N PHE A 232 -6.86 -1.15 -2.75
CA PHE A 232 -7.38 0.19 -2.53
C PHE A 232 -7.01 1.18 -3.63
N LYS A 233 -7.95 2.00 -4.09
CA LYS A 233 -7.79 3.04 -5.13
C LYS A 233 -7.46 4.39 -4.49
N GLY A 234 -6.23 4.53 -3.99
CA GLY A 234 -5.78 5.73 -3.27
C GLY A 234 -5.63 6.99 -4.13
N ARG A 235 -5.62 6.86 -5.47
CA ARG A 235 -5.55 8.01 -6.37
C ARG A 235 -6.76 8.93 -6.26
N PHE A 236 -7.94 8.40 -5.99
CA PHE A 236 -9.20 9.16 -5.96
C PHE A 236 -9.80 9.30 -4.57
N SER A 237 -9.24 8.61 -3.59
CA SER A 237 -9.73 8.55 -2.22
C SER A 237 -8.71 9.15 -1.26
N ALA A 238 -9.08 10.25 -0.59
CA ALA A 238 -8.25 10.81 0.47
C ALA A 238 -8.21 9.82 1.62
N HIS A 239 -7.03 9.46 2.11
CA HIS A 239 -6.90 8.43 3.15
C HIS A 239 -5.77 8.71 4.12
N ARG A 240 -5.84 8.08 5.29
CA ARG A 240 -4.86 8.23 6.36
C ARG A 240 -4.76 6.98 7.23
N VAL A 241 -3.67 6.92 8.00
CA VAL A 241 -3.51 6.03 9.14
C VAL A 241 -3.42 6.87 10.39
N THR A 242 -4.39 6.73 11.29
CA THR A 242 -4.44 7.49 12.55
C THR A 242 -3.24 7.19 13.44
N GLN A 243 -2.97 8.09 14.39
CA GLN A 243 -1.81 7.96 15.26
C GLN A 243 -1.79 6.63 16.01
N VAL A 244 -0.66 5.93 15.94
CA VAL A 244 -0.45 4.66 16.65
C VAL A 244 -0.19 4.93 18.13
N ALA A 245 -0.82 4.14 18.99
CA ALA A 245 -0.64 4.18 20.43
C ALA A 245 -0.47 2.77 21.04
N GLY A 246 0.08 2.72 22.25
CA GLY A 246 0.48 1.48 22.93
C GLY A 246 1.92 1.07 22.62
N SER A 247 2.34 -0.11 23.09
CA SER A 247 3.74 -0.55 23.02
C SER A 247 4.13 -1.27 21.73
N ARG A 248 3.14 -1.77 20.99
CA ARG A 248 3.33 -2.55 19.76
C ARG A 248 3.27 -1.69 18.50
N GLU A 249 4.30 -1.80 17.67
CA GLU A 249 4.36 -1.14 16.36
C GLU A 249 3.30 -1.69 15.40
N ARG A 250 2.78 -0.84 14.51
CA ARG A 250 1.98 -1.28 13.36
C ARG A 250 2.89 -1.64 12.20
N HIS A 251 2.78 -2.86 11.67
CA HIS A 251 3.52 -3.31 10.48
C HIS A 251 2.56 -3.63 9.35
N THR A 252 2.87 -3.15 8.15
CA THR A 252 2.08 -3.40 6.94
C THR A 252 3.00 -3.60 5.75
N ALA A 253 2.87 -4.72 5.07
CA ALA A 253 3.48 -4.93 3.77
C ALA A 253 2.69 -4.20 2.70
N ILE A 254 3.38 -3.51 1.80
CA ILE A 254 2.81 -2.81 0.66
C ILE A 254 3.42 -3.41 -0.60
N PHE A 255 2.56 -3.93 -1.46
CA PHE A 255 2.88 -4.58 -2.72
C PHE A 255 2.59 -3.60 -3.86
N ALA A 256 3.64 -3.00 -4.42
CA ALA A 256 3.48 -2.06 -5.51
C ALA A 256 3.43 -2.79 -6.84
N TYR A 257 2.28 -2.72 -7.51
CA TYR A 257 2.12 -3.19 -8.88
C TYR A 257 1.84 -2.01 -9.82
N SER A 258 2.05 -2.20 -11.12
CA SER A 258 1.76 -1.22 -12.15
C SER A 258 1.14 -1.89 -13.38
N GLU A 259 0.28 -1.17 -14.10
CA GLU A 259 -0.27 -1.61 -15.40
C GLU A 259 0.79 -1.63 -16.50
N GLN A 260 1.88 -0.87 -16.31
CA GLN A 260 2.99 -0.79 -17.25
C GLN A 260 4.25 -1.43 -16.66
N PRO A 261 5.07 -2.13 -17.46
CA PRO A 261 6.33 -2.68 -16.99
C PRO A 261 7.40 -1.58 -16.82
N GLY A 262 8.40 -1.83 -15.97
CA GLY A 262 9.60 -0.99 -15.90
C GLY A 262 9.43 0.34 -15.16
N ILE A 263 8.33 0.54 -14.43
CA ILE A 263 8.10 1.79 -13.71
C ILE A 263 9.06 1.91 -12.50
N ILE A 264 9.77 3.04 -12.46
CA ILE A 264 10.70 3.41 -11.39
C ILE A 264 10.23 4.73 -10.76
N GLY A 265 10.29 4.82 -9.44
CA GLY A 265 9.87 5.97 -8.67
C GLY A 265 10.66 7.25 -8.98
N ARG A 266 10.07 8.39 -8.65
CA ARG A 266 10.75 9.71 -8.73
C ARG A 266 11.91 9.75 -7.76
N ALA A 267 13.10 10.12 -8.23
CA ALA A 267 14.29 10.18 -7.39
C ALA A 267 14.09 11.08 -6.15
N GLU A 268 13.42 12.22 -6.28
CA GLU A 268 13.11 13.08 -5.14
C GLU A 268 12.27 12.37 -4.06
N ARG A 269 11.19 11.72 -4.50
CA ARG A 269 10.27 10.98 -3.61
C ARG A 269 10.96 9.78 -2.97
N THR A 270 11.75 9.01 -3.73
CA THR A 270 12.55 7.89 -3.22
C THR A 270 13.49 8.35 -2.12
N ARG A 271 14.24 9.45 -2.34
CA ARG A 271 15.15 9.99 -1.32
C ARG A 271 14.38 10.43 -0.06
N GLN A 272 13.21 11.03 -0.22
CA GLN A 272 12.37 11.44 0.91
C GLN A 272 11.87 10.25 1.74
N LEU A 273 11.42 9.17 1.08
CA LEU A 273 10.83 8.01 1.73
C LEU A 273 11.85 7.05 2.30
N TYR A 274 13.02 6.91 1.67
CA TYR A 274 13.99 5.85 1.97
C TYR A 274 15.39 6.38 2.33
N GLY A 275 15.61 7.69 2.25
CA GLY A 275 16.88 8.33 2.63
C GLY A 275 18.03 8.13 1.64
N ARG A 276 17.83 7.35 0.57
CA ARG A 276 18.86 6.99 -0.40
C ARG A 276 18.27 6.78 -1.80
N LEU A 277 19.14 6.68 -2.79
CA LEU A 277 18.83 6.34 -4.18
C LEU A 277 19.62 5.10 -4.60
N SER A 278 19.20 4.49 -5.70
CA SER A 278 20.00 3.52 -6.45
C SER A 278 20.40 4.12 -7.80
N GLU A 279 21.31 3.47 -8.51
CA GLU A 279 21.66 3.84 -9.88
C GLU A 279 20.43 3.86 -10.81
N ALA A 280 19.54 2.87 -10.69
CA ALA A 280 18.30 2.80 -11.47
C ALA A 280 17.43 4.06 -11.33
N HIS A 281 17.38 4.69 -10.15
CA HIS A 281 16.66 5.94 -9.95
C HIS A 281 17.29 7.11 -10.71
N LEU A 282 18.62 7.20 -10.71
CA LEU A 282 19.36 8.26 -11.40
C LEU A 282 19.22 8.12 -12.92
N GLU A 283 19.32 6.89 -13.42
CA GLU A 283 19.09 6.58 -14.83
C GLU A 283 17.66 6.90 -15.28
N ALA A 284 16.67 6.49 -14.49
CA ALA A 284 15.26 6.74 -14.79
C ALA A 284 14.96 8.24 -14.87
N GLU A 285 15.46 9.04 -13.92
CA GLU A 285 15.22 10.50 -13.91
C GLU A 285 15.89 11.19 -15.11
N ALA A 286 17.06 10.71 -15.56
CA ALA A 286 17.74 11.22 -16.75
C ALA A 286 16.98 10.93 -18.06
N ARG A 287 16.14 9.88 -18.11
CA ARG A 287 15.38 9.48 -19.31
C ARG A 287 13.99 10.13 -19.40
N LYS A 288 13.54 10.87 -18.37
CA LYS A 288 12.16 11.36 -18.32
C LYS A 288 11.91 12.53 -19.28
N VAL A 289 10.90 12.34 -20.14
CA VAL A 289 10.14 13.41 -20.82
C VAL A 289 8.78 13.48 -20.12
N ARG A 290 8.36 14.65 -19.64
CA ARG A 290 7.12 14.84 -18.85
C ARG A 290 5.87 14.51 -19.71
N SER A 291 4.94 13.68 -19.23
CA SER A 291 3.82 13.15 -20.02
C SER A 291 2.42 13.67 -19.65
N ASP A 292 2.21 14.37 -18.53
CA ASP A 292 0.91 14.96 -18.18
C ASP A 292 1.00 16.20 -17.25
N ALA A 293 -0.17 16.79 -16.93
CA ALA A 293 -0.35 18.09 -16.28
C ALA A 293 -0.95 18.03 -14.86
N LEU A 294 -0.97 16.87 -14.21
CA LEU A 294 -1.48 16.75 -12.83
C LEU A 294 -0.46 17.26 -11.80
N LEU A 295 -0.96 17.62 -10.60
CA LEU A 295 -0.17 18.31 -9.57
C LEU A 295 0.66 17.36 -8.69
N ASP A 296 0.29 16.07 -8.61
CA ASP A 296 0.92 15.04 -7.77
C ASP A 296 2.08 14.28 -8.43
#